data_AF-A0A9Q1RHQ3-F1
#
_entry.id   AF-A0A9Q1RHQ3-F1
#
_cell.length_a   1.000
_cell.length_b   1.000
_cell.length_c   1.000
_cell.angle_alpha   90.00
_cell.angle_beta   90.00
_cell.angle_gamma   90.00
#
_symmetry.space_group_name_H-M   'P 1'
#
loop_
_entity.id
_entity.type
_entity.pdbx_description
1 polymer ?
#
loop_
_entity_poly.entity_id
_entity_poly.type
_entity_poly.pdbx_seq_one_letter_code
_entity_poly.pdbx_strand_id
1 'polypeptide(L)'
;MGCDASVLLDGPNSEKEGIPNNNSLRGFEVVDDAEAQLEAACPVTVSCADIFAFAACDSSYKVGKIYYDVQAGCRDGRVSIDSETLANLPSPFVGARELIQNFARKEMQDKGCDEINFHDCFVRGCDASVLLDGPTSEKEGIPNKNSLRGFEVVDDAKEQLEAACPGTVSCADILAFAARDSSYKVGKIYYDVQAGRRDGRVSIDSETLTNLPSPFVGARELIQNFARKGMSADEMVTLSGAHSIGIAHCAVFANRLYPQNNQQNLPIDPEYANFSESICPPEELTNGIGVANPANLDVLTPNKLDNIYYLALKSQKGLLISDQTLMAHPTTAKMVNYNVRYGSIWAKKYAAAMIHMGTLDVLTGRKGEIRMNCHFVN
;
A
#
# COMPACT_ATOMS: atom_id res chain seq x y z
N MET A 1 0.61 30.96 -17.84
CA MET A 1 1.04 30.68 -19.23
C MET A 1 1.86 29.42 -19.14
N GLY A 2 1.31 28.29 -19.58
CA GLY A 2 1.95 26.98 -19.46
C GLY A 2 3.16 26.87 -20.39
N CYS A 3 4.12 26.02 -20.02
CA CYS A 3 5.24 25.65 -20.88
C CYS A 3 4.70 24.88 -22.09
N ASP A 4 4.84 25.47 -23.27
CA ASP A 4 4.46 24.85 -24.54
C ASP A 4 5.65 24.03 -25.07
N ALA A 5 5.47 22.71 -25.18
CA ALA A 5 6.48 21.78 -25.69
C ALA A 5 6.57 21.78 -27.23
N SER A 6 5.81 22.64 -27.92
CA SER A 6 5.86 22.81 -29.37
C SER A 6 7.21 23.31 -29.91
N VAL A 7 8.11 23.76 -29.03
CA VAL A 7 9.43 24.31 -29.37
C VAL A 7 10.48 23.24 -29.71
N LEU A 8 10.21 21.96 -29.41
CA LEU A 8 11.23 20.87 -29.49
C LEU A 8 10.98 19.84 -30.60
N LEU A 9 10.04 20.08 -31.52
CA LEU A 9 9.83 19.20 -32.67
C LEU A 9 10.87 19.46 -33.75
N ASP A 10 11.64 18.45 -34.14
CA ASP A 10 12.51 18.52 -35.33
C ASP A 10 11.63 18.72 -36.58
N GLY A 11 11.70 19.93 -37.14
CA GLY A 11 10.94 20.36 -38.29
C GLY A 11 11.39 21.73 -38.77
N PRO A 12 10.99 22.15 -39.99
CA PRO A 12 11.48 23.37 -40.65
C PRO A 12 11.10 24.69 -39.96
N ASN A 13 10.51 24.64 -38.77
CA ASN A 13 10.16 25.79 -37.92
C ASN A 13 10.67 25.63 -36.46
N SER A 14 11.62 24.73 -36.19
CA SER A 14 12.17 24.52 -34.84
C SER A 14 13.15 25.64 -34.45
N GLU A 15 13.16 26.03 -33.16
CA GLU A 15 14.09 27.06 -32.65
C GLU A 15 15.57 26.63 -32.70
N LYS A 16 15.88 25.35 -33.02
CA LYS A 16 17.26 24.88 -33.29
C LYS A 16 17.92 25.64 -34.45
N GLU A 17 17.14 26.12 -35.44
CA GLU A 17 17.67 26.84 -36.61
C GLU A 17 17.54 28.38 -36.50
N GLY A 18 16.87 28.87 -35.45
CA GLY A 18 16.69 30.30 -35.17
C GLY A 18 17.85 30.90 -34.36
N ILE A 19 18.24 32.12 -34.71
CA ILE A 19 19.37 32.92 -34.18
C ILE A 19 19.81 32.53 -32.74
N PRO A 20 21.07 32.10 -32.55
CA PRO A 20 21.49 31.41 -31.33
C PRO A 20 21.67 32.36 -30.15
N ASN A 21 20.97 32.10 -29.04
CA ASN A 21 21.43 32.53 -27.73
C ASN A 21 22.47 31.52 -27.22
N ASN A 22 23.68 32.01 -26.97
CA ASN A 22 24.92 31.22 -26.76
C ASN A 22 24.87 30.18 -25.60
N ASN A 23 23.83 30.21 -24.76
CA ASN A 23 23.62 29.27 -23.66
C ASN A 23 22.62 28.14 -23.99
N SER A 24 21.78 28.30 -25.02
CA SER A 24 20.75 27.31 -25.38
C SER A 24 21.36 26.10 -26.08
N LEU A 25 22.32 26.32 -26.99
CA LEU A 25 23.04 25.24 -27.69
C LEU A 25 23.84 24.32 -26.75
N ARG A 26 24.42 24.84 -25.67
CA ARG A 26 25.08 24.03 -24.65
C ARG A 26 24.11 23.20 -23.81
N GLY A 27 22.85 23.64 -23.70
CA GLY A 27 21.79 22.87 -23.04
C GLY A 27 21.39 21.65 -23.87
N PHE A 28 21.32 21.81 -25.20
CA PHE A 28 21.02 20.71 -26.12
C PHE A 28 22.12 19.65 -26.15
N GLU A 29 23.41 20.03 -26.21
CA GLU A 29 24.53 19.07 -26.17
C GLU A 29 24.56 18.21 -24.88
N VAL A 30 24.15 18.77 -23.73
CA VAL A 30 24.08 18.04 -22.45
C VAL A 30 22.91 17.06 -22.41
N VAL A 31 21.79 17.42 -23.04
CA VAL A 31 20.60 16.55 -23.15
C VAL A 31 20.90 15.37 -24.07
N ASP A 32 21.54 15.63 -25.21
CA ASP A 32 21.92 14.60 -26.18
C ASP A 32 22.93 13.60 -25.57
N ASP A 33 23.90 14.07 -24.77
CA ASP A 33 24.86 13.21 -24.04
C ASP A 33 24.19 12.35 -22.96
N ALA A 34 23.16 12.88 -22.28
CA ALA A 34 22.40 12.14 -21.27
C ALA A 34 21.45 11.12 -21.90
N GLU A 35 20.82 11.47 -23.02
CA GLU A 35 20.01 10.56 -23.85
C GLU A 35 20.84 9.37 -24.31
N ALA A 36 22.02 9.63 -24.91
CA ALA A 36 22.91 8.58 -25.38
C ALA A 36 23.42 7.64 -24.26
N GLN A 37 23.66 8.16 -23.05
CA GLN A 37 24.08 7.34 -21.90
C GLN A 37 22.92 6.50 -21.33
N LEU A 38 21.69 7.04 -21.34
CA LEU A 38 20.49 6.33 -20.90
C LEU A 38 20.09 5.24 -21.90
N GLU A 39 20.14 5.53 -23.20
CA GLU A 39 19.89 4.54 -24.27
C GLU A 39 20.95 3.44 -24.29
N ALA A 40 22.20 3.76 -23.90
CA ALA A 40 23.27 2.76 -23.76
C ALA A 40 23.09 1.86 -22.51
N ALA A 41 22.44 2.36 -21.46
CA ALA A 41 22.17 1.62 -20.22
C ALA A 41 20.86 0.83 -20.26
N CYS A 42 19.88 1.28 -21.05
CA CYS A 42 18.59 0.64 -21.28
C CYS A 42 18.16 0.91 -22.73
N PRO A 43 18.05 -0.10 -23.61
CA PRO A 43 17.85 0.10 -25.05
C PRO A 43 16.38 0.43 -25.38
N VAL A 44 15.92 1.59 -24.91
CA VAL A 44 14.62 2.17 -25.24
C VAL A 44 14.84 3.66 -25.48
N THR A 45 14.26 4.19 -26.56
CA THR A 45 14.36 5.61 -26.94
C THR A 45 13.75 6.51 -25.87
N VAL A 46 14.52 7.48 -25.37
CA VAL A 46 14.11 8.47 -24.35
C VAL A 46 13.99 9.83 -25.03
N SER A 47 12.91 10.60 -24.82
CA SER A 47 12.81 11.92 -25.44
C SER A 47 13.49 13.00 -24.60
N CYS A 48 13.98 14.07 -25.22
CA CYS A 48 14.54 15.23 -24.53
C CYS A 48 13.60 15.82 -23.45
N ALA A 49 12.28 15.68 -23.59
CA ALA A 49 11.30 16.13 -22.60
C ALA A 49 11.35 15.30 -21.30
N ASP A 50 11.67 14.01 -21.41
CA ASP A 50 11.78 13.07 -20.28
C ASP A 50 13.03 13.35 -19.43
N ILE A 51 14.10 13.87 -20.05
CA ILE A 51 15.37 14.23 -19.38
C ILE A 51 15.19 15.48 -18.50
N PHE A 52 14.41 16.46 -18.96
CA PHE A 52 14.10 17.65 -18.17
C PHE A 52 13.24 17.36 -16.93
N ALA A 53 12.36 16.36 -16.98
CA ALA A 53 11.57 15.92 -15.82
C ALA A 53 12.45 15.30 -14.71
N PHE A 54 13.53 14.63 -15.09
CA PHE A 54 14.50 14.03 -14.15
C PHE A 54 15.38 15.11 -13.48
N ALA A 55 15.79 16.14 -14.22
CA ALA A 55 16.60 17.25 -13.71
C ALA A 55 15.85 18.16 -12.71
N ALA A 56 14.52 18.12 -12.69
CA ALA A 56 13.70 18.88 -11.75
C ALA A 56 13.61 18.24 -10.34
N CYS A 57 14.09 17.01 -10.16
CA CYS A 57 13.97 16.26 -8.91
C CYS A 57 15.25 16.17 -8.07
N ASP A 58 16.39 16.70 -8.53
CA ASP A 58 17.62 16.69 -7.73
C ASP A 58 18.10 18.11 -7.43
N SER A 59 18.20 18.43 -6.15
CA SER A 59 18.70 19.73 -5.69
C SER A 59 20.19 19.85 -6.03
N SER A 60 20.50 20.70 -7.01
CA SER A 60 21.81 21.11 -7.52
C SER A 60 22.63 20.03 -8.23
N TYR A 61 22.66 20.09 -9.56
CA TYR A 61 23.61 19.35 -10.38
C TYR A 61 24.79 20.25 -10.78
N LYS A 62 26.00 19.66 -10.79
CA LYS A 62 27.26 20.36 -11.06
C LYS A 62 27.79 20.00 -12.44
N VAL A 63 27.90 20.98 -13.34
CA VAL A 63 28.67 20.85 -14.59
C VAL A 63 29.89 21.76 -14.51
N GLY A 64 31.06 21.14 -14.46
CA GLY A 64 32.32 21.88 -14.34
C GLY A 64 32.38 22.74 -13.06
N LYS A 65 32.61 24.05 -13.22
CA LYS A 65 32.82 25.02 -12.11
C LYS A 65 31.62 25.95 -11.83
N ILE A 66 30.47 25.75 -12.45
CA ILE A 66 29.32 26.66 -12.33
C ILE A 66 28.16 25.93 -11.60
N TYR A 67 27.46 26.66 -10.73
CA TYR A 67 26.30 26.20 -9.98
C TYR A 67 25.02 26.84 -10.54
N TYR A 68 23.95 26.05 -10.66
CA TYR A 68 22.62 26.51 -11.07
C TYR A 68 21.59 26.14 -9.99
N ASP A 69 20.72 27.08 -9.63
CA ASP A 69 19.64 26.93 -8.64
C ASP A 69 18.30 27.21 -9.33
N VAL A 70 17.37 26.24 -9.27
CA VAL A 70 16.06 26.33 -9.92
C VAL A 70 15.00 25.98 -8.88
N GLN A 71 14.39 27.01 -8.31
CA GLN A 71 13.28 26.86 -7.35
C GLN A 71 11.95 26.63 -8.09
N ALA A 72 11.36 25.45 -7.90
CA ALA A 72 9.94 25.24 -8.09
C ALA A 72 9.33 24.59 -6.83
N GLY A 73 8.52 25.35 -6.09
CA GLY A 73 7.33 24.84 -5.41
C GLY A 73 7.45 23.90 -4.19
N CYS A 74 8.57 23.86 -3.46
CA CYS A 74 8.61 23.17 -2.17
C CYS A 74 7.81 23.93 -1.09
N ARG A 75 6.66 23.39 -0.65
CA ARG A 75 6.15 23.67 0.71
C ARG A 75 6.23 22.37 1.52
N ASP A 76 7.00 22.43 2.61
CA ASP A 76 7.18 21.38 3.63
C ASP A 76 7.77 20.04 3.17
N GLY A 77 8.69 20.04 2.21
CA GLY A 77 9.59 18.91 1.97
C GLY A 77 8.92 17.59 1.58
N ARG A 78 7.71 17.63 1.01
CA ARG A 78 6.98 16.45 0.50
C ARG A 78 6.85 16.54 -1.01
N VAL A 79 7.32 15.51 -1.70
CA VAL A 79 7.10 15.37 -3.15
C VAL A 79 5.74 14.72 -3.35
N SER A 80 4.80 15.47 -3.93
CA SER A 80 3.58 14.94 -4.53
C SER A 80 3.66 15.22 -6.03
N ILE A 81 3.82 14.17 -6.83
CA ILE A 81 3.81 14.28 -8.30
C ILE A 81 2.34 14.21 -8.74
N ASP A 82 1.83 15.28 -9.34
CA ASP A 82 0.46 15.30 -9.86
C ASP A 82 0.31 14.43 -11.13
N SER A 83 -0.94 14.12 -11.49
CA SER A 83 -1.26 13.22 -12.60
C SER A 83 -0.78 13.72 -13.97
N GLU A 84 -0.63 15.03 -14.16
CA GLU A 84 -0.11 15.62 -15.41
C GLU A 84 1.42 15.49 -15.48
N THR A 85 2.10 15.64 -14.35
CA THR A 85 3.55 15.47 -14.25
C THR A 85 3.95 13.98 -14.32
N LEU A 86 3.11 13.07 -13.81
CA LEU A 86 3.23 11.62 -13.95
C LEU A 86 3.10 11.11 -15.40
N ALA A 87 2.31 11.80 -16.24
CA ALA A 87 2.14 11.45 -17.65
C ALA A 87 3.37 11.78 -18.51
N ASN A 88 4.29 12.58 -17.97
CA ASN A 88 5.51 13.05 -18.64
C ASN A 88 6.79 12.46 -18.01
N LEU A 89 6.66 11.37 -17.23
CA LEU A 89 7.82 10.60 -16.77
C LEU A 89 8.33 9.68 -17.88
N PRO A 90 9.63 9.31 -17.89
CA PRO A 90 10.20 8.44 -18.91
C PRO A 90 9.36 7.17 -19.11
N SER A 91 9.18 6.77 -20.37
CA SER A 91 8.44 5.58 -20.82
C SER A 91 8.61 4.30 -19.96
N PRO A 92 9.79 3.94 -19.39
CA PRO A 92 9.87 2.78 -18.50
C PRO A 92 9.12 2.92 -17.16
N PHE A 93 8.94 4.13 -16.60
CA PHE A 93 8.16 4.34 -15.38
C PHE A 93 6.65 4.45 -15.64
N VAL A 94 6.26 5.02 -16.77
CA VAL A 94 4.86 4.99 -17.25
C VAL A 94 4.48 3.56 -17.63
N GLY A 95 5.37 2.85 -18.31
CA GLY A 95 5.24 1.44 -18.69
C GLY A 95 5.17 0.52 -17.47
N ALA A 96 6.06 0.67 -16.48
CA ALA A 96 5.99 -0.10 -15.24
C ALA A 96 4.72 0.20 -14.44
N ARG A 97 4.29 1.47 -14.34
CA ARG A 97 3.02 1.85 -13.69
C ARG A 97 1.81 1.30 -14.45
N GLU A 98 1.77 1.43 -15.77
CA GLU A 98 0.69 0.88 -16.59
C GLU A 98 0.69 -0.64 -16.58
N LEU A 99 1.86 -1.31 -16.56
CA LEU A 99 1.99 -2.75 -16.41
C LEU A 99 1.50 -3.20 -15.03
N ILE A 100 1.94 -2.55 -13.95
CA ILE A 100 1.47 -2.82 -12.58
C ILE A 100 -0.04 -2.60 -12.49
N GLN A 101 -0.54 -1.47 -12.98
CA GLN A 101 -1.97 -1.17 -12.96
C GLN A 101 -2.78 -2.13 -13.85
N ASN A 102 -2.29 -2.48 -15.05
CA ASN A 102 -2.96 -3.41 -15.95
C ASN A 102 -2.98 -4.83 -15.39
N PHE A 103 -1.88 -5.25 -14.76
CA PHE A 103 -1.75 -6.55 -14.11
C PHE A 103 -2.62 -6.63 -12.86
N ALA A 104 -2.53 -5.63 -11.99
CA ALA A 104 -3.30 -5.54 -10.78
C ALA A 104 -4.83 -5.51 -11.04
N ARG A 105 -5.25 -4.86 -12.12
CA ARG A 105 -6.66 -4.86 -12.58
C ARG A 105 -7.17 -6.22 -13.03
N LYS A 106 -6.29 -7.11 -13.51
CA LYS A 106 -6.62 -8.40 -14.13
C LYS A 106 -6.65 -9.56 -13.14
N GLU A 107 -5.77 -9.58 -12.13
CA GLU A 107 -5.57 -10.79 -11.28
C GLU A 107 -5.77 -10.59 -9.76
N MET A 108 -5.93 -9.34 -9.27
CA MET A 108 -5.98 -9.05 -7.81
C MET A 108 -7.38 -9.12 -7.17
N GLN A 109 -8.28 -9.89 -7.77
CA GLN A 109 -9.61 -10.13 -7.19
C GLN A 109 -9.47 -10.92 -5.89
N ASP A 110 -9.85 -10.29 -4.78
CA ASP A 110 -10.20 -10.95 -3.51
C ASP A 110 -9.07 -11.62 -2.72
N LYS A 111 -7.80 -11.37 -3.10
CA LYS A 111 -6.63 -12.08 -2.55
C LYS A 111 -5.93 -11.42 -1.36
N GLY A 112 -6.51 -10.39 -0.72
CA GLY A 112 -6.00 -9.89 0.56
C GLY A 112 -4.74 -9.02 0.47
N CYS A 113 -4.48 -8.34 -0.65
CA CYS A 113 -3.29 -7.50 -0.81
C CYS A 113 -3.25 -6.29 0.14
N ASP A 114 -4.41 -5.76 0.53
CA ASP A 114 -4.50 -4.75 1.60
C ASP A 114 -3.97 -5.29 2.95
N GLU A 115 -4.24 -6.57 3.24
CA GLU A 115 -3.78 -7.26 4.46
C GLU A 115 -2.26 -7.49 4.40
N ILE A 116 -1.72 -8.02 3.30
CA ILE A 116 -0.26 -8.18 3.16
C ILE A 116 0.45 -6.83 3.30
N ASN A 117 -0.04 -5.78 2.65
CA ASN A 117 0.56 -4.45 2.72
C ASN A 117 0.46 -3.83 4.14
N PHE A 118 -0.63 -4.08 4.87
CA PHE A 118 -0.72 -3.71 6.29
C PHE A 118 0.33 -4.45 7.13
N HIS A 119 0.45 -5.77 6.92
CA HIS A 119 1.40 -6.61 7.67
C HIS A 119 2.85 -6.21 7.39
N ASP A 120 3.18 -5.91 6.13
CA ASP A 120 4.48 -5.36 5.73
C ASP A 120 4.76 -4.05 6.46
N CYS A 121 3.93 -3.03 6.25
CA CYS A 121 4.15 -1.71 6.82
C CYS A 121 4.22 -1.69 8.36
N PHE A 122 3.59 -2.64 9.04
CA PHE A 122 3.62 -2.73 10.49
C PHE A 122 4.84 -3.47 11.03
N VAL A 123 5.50 -4.35 10.27
CA VAL A 123 6.73 -5.04 10.70
C VAL A 123 7.92 -4.45 9.95
N ARG A 124 8.87 -3.83 10.65
CA ARG A 124 10.06 -3.15 10.07
C ARG A 124 9.80 -1.99 9.09
N GLY A 125 8.56 -1.71 8.72
CA GLY A 125 8.19 -0.67 7.77
C GLY A 125 7.78 -1.28 6.43
N CYS A 126 7.32 -0.46 5.48
CA CYS A 126 6.92 -0.99 4.17
C CYS A 126 8.18 -1.31 3.33
N ASP A 127 8.83 -2.43 3.63
CA ASP A 127 10.10 -2.87 3.04
C ASP A 127 10.03 -4.27 2.41
N ALA A 128 8.83 -4.82 2.22
CA ALA A 128 8.57 -6.16 1.71
C ALA A 128 9.24 -7.30 2.52
N SER A 129 9.59 -7.07 3.78
CA SER A 129 10.12 -8.11 4.68
C SER A 129 9.14 -9.26 4.86
N VAL A 130 7.83 -8.99 4.81
CA VAL A 130 6.77 -10.01 4.88
C VAL A 130 6.82 -11.04 3.74
N LEU A 131 7.45 -10.69 2.61
CA LEU A 131 7.52 -11.57 1.43
C LEU A 131 8.67 -12.58 1.50
N LEU A 132 9.66 -12.39 2.37
CA LEU A 132 10.81 -13.28 2.49
C LEU A 132 10.40 -14.67 2.99
N ASP A 133 10.96 -15.70 2.34
CA ASP A 133 10.83 -17.09 2.79
C ASP A 133 11.94 -17.46 3.78
N GLY A 134 11.58 -18.31 4.74
CA GLY A 134 12.53 -18.88 5.69
C GLY A 134 11.83 -19.59 6.84
N PRO A 135 12.51 -20.51 7.53
CA PRO A 135 11.93 -21.26 8.66
C PRO A 135 11.59 -20.38 9.87
N THR A 136 12.10 -19.14 9.89
CA THR A 136 11.85 -18.14 10.93
C THR A 136 11.42 -16.80 10.33
N SER A 137 10.92 -16.79 9.09
CA SER A 137 10.46 -15.55 8.46
C SER A 137 9.10 -15.14 9.01
N GLU A 138 8.69 -13.92 8.73
CA GLU A 138 7.40 -13.39 9.15
C GLU A 138 6.23 -14.24 8.68
N LYS A 139 6.34 -14.96 7.56
CA LYS A 139 5.30 -15.90 7.10
C LYS A 139 5.00 -17.02 8.10
N GLU A 140 6.00 -17.40 8.91
CA GLU A 140 5.86 -18.40 9.97
C GLU A 140 5.37 -17.81 11.31
N GLY A 141 5.29 -16.48 11.42
CA GLY A 141 4.76 -15.79 12.58
C GLY A 141 3.28 -16.07 12.80
N ILE A 142 2.85 -16.16 14.07
CA ILE A 142 1.47 -16.53 14.45
C ILE A 142 0.39 -15.71 13.72
N PRO A 143 0.50 -14.37 13.55
CA PRO A 143 -0.50 -13.58 12.84
C PRO A 143 -0.57 -13.86 11.32
N ASN A 144 0.50 -14.40 10.73
CA ASN A 144 0.64 -14.54 9.28
C ASN A 144 0.42 -15.98 8.82
N LYS A 145 0.90 -16.94 9.61
CA LYS A 145 0.93 -18.36 9.28
C LYS A 145 -0.47 -18.91 9.06
N ASN A 146 -0.70 -19.45 7.87
CA ASN A 146 -2.02 -19.94 7.42
C ASN A 146 -3.12 -18.85 7.41
N SER A 147 -2.75 -17.56 7.39
CA SER A 147 -3.70 -16.42 7.31
C SER A 147 -3.47 -15.60 6.04
N LEU A 148 -2.26 -15.07 5.87
CA LEU A 148 -1.91 -14.27 4.69
C LEU A 148 -1.99 -15.13 3.42
N ARG A 149 -2.57 -14.53 2.37
CA ARG A 149 -2.77 -15.14 1.05
C ARG A 149 -2.52 -14.11 -0.04
N GLY A 150 -2.33 -14.55 -1.28
CA GLY A 150 -2.13 -13.66 -2.43
C GLY A 150 -0.67 -13.33 -2.74
N PHE A 151 0.29 -14.05 -2.15
CA PHE A 151 1.72 -13.92 -2.46
C PHE A 151 2.00 -14.20 -3.95
N GLU A 152 1.29 -15.16 -4.53
CA GLU A 152 1.44 -15.53 -5.95
C GLU A 152 1.15 -14.37 -6.90
N VAL A 153 0.28 -13.44 -6.50
CA VAL A 153 -0.03 -12.28 -7.34
C VAL A 153 1.12 -11.26 -7.34
N VAL A 154 1.86 -11.18 -6.23
CA VAL A 154 3.07 -10.37 -6.15
C VAL A 154 4.17 -10.98 -7.01
N ASP A 155 4.26 -12.32 -7.02
CA ASP A 155 5.23 -13.07 -7.84
C ASP A 155 4.98 -12.88 -9.33
N ASP A 156 3.73 -13.07 -9.78
CA ASP A 156 3.36 -12.90 -11.19
C ASP A 156 3.58 -11.45 -11.66
N ALA A 157 3.30 -10.46 -10.79
CA ALA A 157 3.59 -9.05 -11.06
C ALA A 157 5.10 -8.82 -11.17
N LYS A 158 5.88 -9.42 -10.25
CA LYS A 158 7.32 -9.28 -10.21
C LYS A 158 7.98 -9.90 -11.44
N GLU A 159 7.58 -11.09 -11.85
CA GLU A 159 8.10 -11.78 -13.04
C GLU A 159 7.94 -10.92 -14.29
N GLN A 160 6.74 -10.35 -14.50
CA GLN A 160 6.48 -9.48 -15.65
C GLN A 160 7.27 -8.17 -15.59
N LEU A 161 7.39 -7.58 -14.41
CA LEU A 161 8.19 -6.37 -14.23
C LEU A 161 9.66 -6.62 -14.46
N GLU A 162 10.19 -7.76 -14.03
CA GLU A 162 11.58 -8.13 -14.30
C GLU A 162 11.82 -8.44 -15.78
N ALA A 163 10.84 -8.99 -16.49
CA ALA A 163 10.92 -9.18 -17.94
C ALA A 163 10.91 -7.83 -18.71
N ALA A 164 10.16 -6.84 -18.22
CA ALA A 164 10.00 -5.55 -18.88
C ALA A 164 11.09 -4.53 -18.50
N CYS A 165 11.47 -4.48 -17.23
CA CYS A 165 12.43 -3.54 -16.65
C CYS A 165 13.26 -4.22 -15.53
N PRO A 166 14.27 -5.03 -15.90
CA PRO A 166 15.06 -5.79 -14.93
C PRO A 166 15.65 -4.93 -13.81
N GLY A 167 15.57 -5.39 -12.56
CA GLY A 167 16.21 -4.78 -11.40
C GLY A 167 15.74 -3.37 -11.03
N THR A 168 14.56 -2.97 -11.50
CA THR A 168 14.07 -1.59 -11.39
C THR A 168 13.02 -1.40 -10.29
N VAL A 169 12.00 -2.27 -10.23
CA VAL A 169 10.85 -2.09 -9.32
C VAL A 169 11.00 -2.97 -8.07
N SER A 170 10.95 -2.38 -6.88
CA SER A 170 11.01 -3.12 -5.61
C SER A 170 9.74 -3.93 -5.37
N CYS A 171 9.85 -5.02 -4.62
CA CYS A 171 8.69 -5.78 -4.17
C CYS A 171 7.81 -4.96 -3.21
N ALA A 172 8.42 -4.08 -2.42
CA ALA A 172 7.70 -3.16 -1.53
C ALA A 172 6.78 -2.20 -2.30
N ASP A 173 7.22 -1.68 -3.45
CA ASP A 173 6.35 -0.86 -4.30
C ASP A 173 5.24 -1.69 -4.95
N ILE A 174 5.52 -2.94 -5.37
CA ILE A 174 4.49 -3.84 -5.90
C ILE A 174 3.36 -4.03 -4.87
N LEU A 175 3.68 -4.28 -3.59
CA LEU A 175 2.67 -4.40 -2.52
C LEU A 175 1.84 -3.13 -2.33
N ALA A 176 2.47 -1.96 -2.36
CA ALA A 176 1.75 -0.70 -2.19
C ALA A 176 0.79 -0.41 -3.37
N PHE A 177 1.21 -0.69 -4.60
CA PHE A 177 0.35 -0.56 -5.78
C PHE A 177 -0.77 -1.60 -5.80
N ALA A 178 -0.44 -2.84 -5.44
CA ALA A 178 -1.37 -3.94 -5.30
C ALA A 178 -2.54 -3.60 -4.38
N ALA A 179 -2.25 -3.10 -3.17
CA ALA A 179 -3.26 -2.69 -2.20
C ALA A 179 -4.18 -1.60 -2.76
N ARG A 180 -3.62 -0.57 -3.44
CA ARG A 180 -4.43 0.48 -4.09
C ARG A 180 -5.34 -0.08 -5.16
N ASP A 181 -4.82 -0.94 -6.03
CA ASP A 181 -5.59 -1.49 -7.13
C ASP A 181 -6.68 -2.46 -6.65
N SER A 182 -6.43 -3.24 -5.59
CA SER A 182 -7.45 -4.01 -4.87
C SER A 182 -8.55 -3.09 -4.30
N SER A 183 -8.17 -2.06 -3.55
CA SER A 183 -9.09 -1.07 -2.98
C SER A 183 -9.97 -0.40 -4.06
N TYR A 184 -9.39 -0.06 -5.22
CA TYR A 184 -10.13 0.50 -6.34
C TYR A 184 -11.08 -0.52 -6.98
N LYS A 185 -10.65 -1.77 -7.13
CA LYS A 185 -11.47 -2.82 -7.75
C LYS A 185 -12.74 -3.10 -6.95
N VAL A 186 -12.61 -3.30 -5.64
CA VAL A 186 -13.71 -3.74 -4.77
C VAL A 186 -14.48 -2.60 -4.09
N GLY A 187 -13.91 -1.40 -4.03
CA GLY A 187 -14.54 -0.24 -3.35
C GLY A 187 -14.60 1.04 -4.18
N LYS A 188 -14.00 1.06 -5.38
CA LYS A 188 -13.79 2.29 -6.18
C LYS A 188 -13.02 3.38 -5.43
N ILE A 189 -12.20 2.98 -4.45
CA ILE A 189 -11.34 3.88 -3.70
C ILE A 189 -9.99 3.93 -4.42
N TYR A 190 -9.74 5.02 -5.14
CA TYR A 190 -8.46 5.28 -5.78
C TYR A 190 -7.65 6.29 -4.97
N TYR A 191 -6.34 6.09 -4.94
CA TYR A 191 -5.37 7.03 -4.42
C TYR A 191 -4.05 6.90 -5.19
N ASP A 192 -3.25 7.95 -5.17
CA ASP A 192 -1.92 7.90 -5.76
C ASP A 192 -0.92 7.31 -4.76
N VAL A 193 -0.23 6.27 -5.20
CA VAL A 193 0.79 5.58 -4.41
C VAL A 193 2.13 6.21 -4.72
N GLN A 194 2.81 6.68 -3.68
CA GLN A 194 4.21 7.11 -3.77
C GLN A 194 5.08 5.87 -3.96
N ALA A 195 5.95 5.87 -4.97
CA ALA A 195 6.93 4.80 -5.22
C ALA A 195 8.32 5.20 -4.72
N GLY A 196 9.30 4.29 -4.88
CA GLY A 196 10.70 4.48 -4.50
C GLY A 196 11.08 3.75 -3.21
N ARG A 197 10.22 2.85 -2.71
CA ARG A 197 10.59 1.95 -1.61
C ARG A 197 11.67 1.00 -2.08
N ARG A 198 12.44 0.49 -1.12
CA ARG A 198 13.45 -0.54 -1.33
C ARG A 198 13.19 -1.72 -0.43
N ASP A 199 13.62 -2.88 -0.89
CA ASP A 199 13.37 -4.14 -0.22
C ASP A 199 14.35 -4.34 0.95
N GLY A 200 13.79 -4.71 2.10
CA GLY A 200 14.48 -5.16 3.28
C GLY A 200 15.15 -6.53 3.07
N ARG A 201 16.07 -6.85 3.97
CA ARG A 201 16.88 -8.10 3.94
C ARG A 201 16.65 -9.00 5.15
N VAL A 202 15.71 -8.64 6.01
CA VAL A 202 15.49 -9.29 7.30
C VAL A 202 13.99 -9.50 7.47
N SER A 203 13.62 -10.71 7.85
CA SER A 203 12.25 -11.13 8.16
C SER A 203 12.31 -12.07 9.35
N ILE A 204 11.58 -11.75 10.41
CA ILE A 204 11.66 -12.47 11.70
C ILE A 204 10.26 -12.71 12.25
N ASP A 205 9.90 -13.98 12.41
CA ASP A 205 8.61 -14.44 12.94
C ASP A 205 8.17 -13.75 14.24
N SER A 206 9.06 -13.62 15.22
CA SER A 206 8.77 -13.05 16.54
C SER A 206 8.45 -11.56 16.52
N GLU A 207 8.82 -10.85 15.45
CA GLU A 207 8.49 -9.43 15.29
C GLU A 207 7.03 -9.22 14.90
N THR A 208 6.38 -10.22 14.31
CA THR A 208 4.95 -10.18 13.97
C THR A 208 4.09 -9.96 15.21
N LEU A 209 4.30 -10.74 16.29
CA LEU A 209 3.58 -10.59 17.55
C LEU A 209 3.87 -9.27 18.28
N THR A 210 5.08 -8.74 18.08
CA THR A 210 5.50 -7.50 18.74
C THR A 210 4.85 -6.28 18.08
N ASN A 211 4.64 -6.33 16.76
CA ASN A 211 4.24 -5.18 15.98
C ASN A 211 2.80 -5.21 15.47
N LEU A 212 2.24 -6.39 15.18
CA LEU A 212 0.89 -6.52 14.64
C LEU A 212 -0.16 -6.46 15.75
N PRO A 213 -1.23 -5.66 15.59
CA PRO A 213 -2.32 -5.62 16.54
C PRO A 213 -3.05 -6.98 16.63
N SER A 214 -3.28 -7.46 17.84
CA SER A 214 -4.03 -8.70 18.07
C SER A 214 -5.54 -8.50 17.86
N PRO A 215 -6.27 -9.48 17.28
CA PRO A 215 -7.73 -9.40 17.15
C PRO A 215 -8.47 -9.52 18.49
N PHE A 216 -7.77 -9.86 19.57
CA PHE A 216 -8.34 -10.11 20.90
C PHE A 216 -8.29 -8.87 21.83
N VAL A 217 -7.70 -7.77 21.37
CA VAL A 217 -7.45 -6.60 22.22
C VAL A 217 -8.54 -5.53 22.09
N GLY A 218 -8.69 -4.72 23.14
CA GLY A 218 -9.68 -3.65 23.18
C GLY A 218 -9.19 -2.35 22.51
N ALA A 219 -10.12 -1.42 22.30
CA ALA A 219 -9.85 -0.14 21.59
C ALA A 219 -8.68 0.66 22.16
N ARG A 220 -8.47 0.67 23.49
CA ARG A 220 -7.35 1.40 24.10
C ARG A 220 -6.00 0.88 23.64
N GLU A 221 -5.86 -0.43 23.52
CA GLU A 221 -4.64 -1.07 23.07
C GLU A 221 -4.44 -0.90 21.56
N LEU A 222 -5.52 -1.02 20.77
CA LEU A 222 -5.47 -0.70 19.34
C LEU A 222 -4.98 0.73 19.06
N ILE A 223 -5.51 1.71 19.81
CA ILE A 223 -5.06 3.11 19.73
C ILE A 223 -3.55 3.20 20.03
N GLN A 224 -3.07 2.52 21.06
CA GLN A 224 -1.66 2.52 21.43
C GLN A 224 -0.78 1.83 20.37
N ASN A 225 -1.25 0.75 19.77
CA ASN A 225 -0.53 0.02 18.73
C ASN A 225 -0.31 0.89 17.48
N PHE A 226 -1.37 1.54 17.00
CA PHE A 226 -1.28 2.47 15.86
C PHE A 226 -0.47 3.72 16.20
N ALA A 227 -0.60 4.25 17.42
CA ALA A 227 0.17 5.42 17.86
C ALA A 227 1.69 5.14 17.88
N ARG A 228 2.12 3.90 18.17
CA ARG A 228 3.55 3.51 18.09
C ARG A 228 4.09 3.54 16.65
N LYS A 229 3.21 3.46 15.66
CA LYS A 229 3.53 3.64 14.22
C LYS A 229 3.27 5.06 13.74
N GLY A 230 3.04 6.02 14.65
CA GLY A 230 2.77 7.41 14.29
C GLY A 230 1.37 7.66 13.71
N MET A 231 0.45 6.69 13.80
CA MET A 231 -0.90 6.81 13.27
C MET A 231 -1.90 7.21 14.36
N SER A 232 -2.84 8.07 14.01
CA SER A 232 -3.87 8.57 14.92
C SER A 232 -4.95 7.52 15.21
N ALA A 233 -5.71 7.75 16.30
CA ALA A 233 -6.88 6.93 16.60
C ALA A 233 -7.96 6.97 15.50
N ASP A 234 -8.07 8.10 14.78
CA ASP A 234 -9.01 8.24 13.67
C ASP A 234 -8.58 7.42 12.45
N GLU A 235 -7.27 7.42 12.13
CA GLU A 235 -6.71 6.56 11.09
C GLU A 235 -6.83 5.08 11.44
N MET A 236 -6.60 4.70 12.71
CA MET A 236 -6.85 3.34 13.18
C MET A 236 -8.30 2.91 12.91
N VAL A 237 -9.28 3.69 13.36
CA VAL A 237 -10.71 3.37 13.12
C VAL A 237 -11.04 3.36 11.63
N THR A 238 -10.43 4.25 10.84
CA THR A 238 -10.61 4.29 9.39
C THR A 238 -10.03 3.06 8.69
N LEU A 239 -8.84 2.60 9.06
CA LEU A 239 -8.19 1.42 8.47
C LEU A 239 -8.81 0.11 8.94
N SER A 240 -9.42 0.05 10.12
CA SER A 240 -10.29 -1.09 10.49
C SER A 240 -11.44 -1.29 9.50
N GLY A 241 -11.80 -0.26 8.71
CA GLY A 241 -12.75 -0.39 7.61
C GLY A 241 -12.30 -1.32 6.47
N ALA A 242 -11.02 -1.71 6.42
CA ALA A 242 -10.55 -2.76 5.51
C ALA A 242 -11.27 -4.10 5.77
N HIS A 243 -11.73 -4.35 7.00
CA HIS A 243 -12.56 -5.51 7.35
C HIS A 243 -13.98 -5.46 6.74
N SER A 244 -14.29 -4.47 5.91
CA SER A 244 -15.46 -4.51 5.01
C SER A 244 -15.36 -5.59 3.94
N ILE A 245 -14.17 -6.15 3.72
CA ILE A 245 -13.91 -7.29 2.86
C ILE A 245 -13.09 -8.34 3.60
N GLY A 246 -13.05 -9.54 3.03
CA GLY A 246 -12.19 -10.61 3.53
C GLY A 246 -12.87 -11.52 4.54
N ILE A 247 -12.08 -12.45 5.06
CA ILE A 247 -12.55 -13.54 5.91
C ILE A 247 -11.65 -13.68 7.14
N ALA A 248 -12.19 -14.26 8.20
CA ALA A 248 -11.44 -14.67 9.36
C ALA A 248 -11.72 -16.15 9.66
N HIS A 249 -10.73 -16.85 10.21
CA HIS A 249 -10.89 -18.22 10.68
C HIS A 249 -11.46 -18.25 12.10
N CYS A 250 -12.23 -19.29 12.44
CA CYS A 250 -12.88 -19.46 13.75
C CYS A 250 -11.92 -19.22 14.92
N ALA A 251 -10.67 -19.69 14.83
CA ALA A 251 -9.65 -19.50 15.86
C ALA A 251 -9.45 -18.05 16.33
N VAL A 252 -9.67 -17.05 15.47
CA VAL A 252 -9.46 -15.63 15.82
C VAL A 252 -10.72 -14.90 16.29
N PHE A 253 -11.92 -15.48 16.13
CA PHE A 253 -13.17 -14.86 16.56
C PHE A 253 -14.00 -15.69 17.55
N ALA A 254 -13.66 -16.96 17.77
CA ALA A 254 -14.40 -17.85 18.68
C ALA A 254 -14.48 -17.30 20.11
N ASN A 255 -13.45 -16.59 20.58
CA ASN A 255 -13.46 -15.94 21.90
C ASN A 255 -14.55 -14.86 22.04
N ARG A 256 -15.08 -14.32 20.94
CA ARG A 256 -16.22 -13.41 20.97
C ARG A 256 -17.54 -14.15 21.11
N LEU A 257 -17.65 -15.35 20.54
CA LEU A 257 -18.83 -16.22 20.65
C LEU A 257 -18.88 -16.92 22.02
N TYR A 258 -17.71 -17.32 22.52
CA TYR A 258 -17.55 -18.09 23.76
C TYR A 258 -16.61 -17.36 24.74
N PRO A 259 -17.03 -16.20 25.29
CA PRO A 259 -16.17 -15.36 26.10
C PRO A 259 -15.78 -16.04 27.42
N GLN A 260 -14.49 -16.01 27.72
CA GLN A 260 -13.88 -16.55 28.94
C GLN A 260 -13.68 -15.47 30.03
N ASN A 261 -13.84 -14.20 29.67
CA ASN A 261 -13.68 -13.07 30.60
C ASN A 261 -14.51 -11.85 30.17
N ASN A 262 -14.59 -10.86 31.05
CA ASN A 262 -15.38 -9.65 30.83
C ASN A 262 -14.90 -8.77 29.66
N GLN A 263 -13.61 -8.82 29.31
CA GLN A 263 -13.08 -8.05 28.18
C GLN A 263 -13.59 -8.59 26.83
N GLN A 264 -13.82 -9.91 26.76
CA GLN A 264 -14.35 -10.60 25.58
C GLN A 264 -15.88 -10.48 25.48
N ASN A 265 -16.56 -10.23 26.59
CA ASN A 265 -18.02 -10.12 26.68
C ASN A 265 -18.53 -8.76 26.16
N LEU A 266 -18.35 -8.52 24.85
CA LEU A 266 -18.87 -7.37 24.13
C LEU A 266 -20.28 -7.65 23.59
N PRO A 267 -21.14 -6.63 23.42
CA PRO A 267 -22.47 -6.82 22.86
C PRO A 267 -22.43 -7.49 21.48
N ILE A 268 -23.29 -8.49 21.28
CA ILE A 268 -23.49 -9.21 20.02
C ILE A 268 -24.99 -9.36 19.75
N ASP A 269 -25.38 -9.10 18.50
CA ASP A 269 -26.76 -9.32 18.05
C ASP A 269 -27.12 -10.81 18.17
N PRO A 270 -28.24 -11.20 18.82
CA PRO A 270 -28.54 -12.62 19.09
C PRO A 270 -28.71 -13.47 17.83
N GLU A 271 -29.30 -12.93 16.76
CA GLU A 271 -29.44 -13.65 15.50
C GLU A 271 -28.08 -13.86 14.83
N TYR A 272 -27.24 -12.82 14.84
CA TYR A 272 -25.87 -12.91 14.34
C TYR A 272 -25.02 -13.89 15.16
N ALA A 273 -25.15 -13.89 16.50
CA ALA A 273 -24.48 -14.85 17.37
C ALA A 273 -24.83 -16.29 16.98
N ASN A 274 -26.13 -16.62 16.89
CA ASN A 274 -26.60 -17.95 16.47
C ASN A 274 -26.06 -18.35 15.09
N PHE A 275 -26.03 -17.41 14.13
CA PHE A 275 -25.44 -17.64 12.82
C PHE A 275 -23.93 -17.93 12.90
N SER A 276 -23.18 -17.10 13.63
CA SER A 276 -21.73 -17.28 13.79
C SER A 276 -21.37 -18.56 14.55
N GLU A 277 -22.14 -18.95 15.57
CA GLU A 277 -21.98 -20.21 16.30
C GLU A 277 -22.25 -21.43 15.39
N SER A 278 -23.16 -21.31 14.42
CA SER A 278 -23.38 -22.37 13.43
C SER A 278 -22.20 -22.57 12.47
N ILE A 279 -21.38 -21.53 12.27
CA ILE A 279 -20.15 -21.57 11.45
C ILE A 279 -18.96 -22.06 12.28
N CYS A 280 -18.91 -21.68 13.55
CA CYS A 280 -17.80 -21.89 14.47
C CYS A 280 -18.34 -22.45 15.79
N PRO A 281 -18.71 -23.75 15.84
CA PRO A 281 -19.27 -24.38 17.03
C PRO A 281 -18.21 -24.60 18.13
N PRO A 282 -18.59 -24.76 19.41
CA PRO A 282 -17.63 -24.83 20.52
C PRO A 282 -16.61 -25.97 20.40
N GLU A 283 -16.97 -27.08 19.76
CA GLU A 283 -16.12 -28.26 19.59
C GLU A 283 -14.87 -27.97 18.73
N GLU A 284 -14.93 -26.92 17.90
CA GLU A 284 -13.81 -26.45 17.08
C GLU A 284 -12.72 -25.77 17.91
N LEU A 285 -13.04 -25.29 19.12
CA LEU A 285 -12.05 -24.79 20.07
C LEU A 285 -11.18 -25.91 20.66
N THR A 286 -11.68 -27.16 20.68
CA THR A 286 -11.04 -28.28 21.37
C THR A 286 -10.35 -29.27 20.44
N ASN A 287 -10.78 -29.39 19.18
CA ASN A 287 -10.27 -30.43 18.28
C ASN A 287 -9.01 -30.04 17.50
N GLY A 288 -8.47 -28.85 17.71
CA GLY A 288 -7.12 -28.43 17.30
C GLY A 288 -6.79 -28.41 15.81
N ILE A 289 -7.58 -29.04 14.94
CA ILE A 289 -7.38 -29.18 13.49
C ILE A 289 -8.75 -29.35 12.77
N GLY A 290 -9.86 -29.06 13.44
CA GLY A 290 -11.14 -28.91 12.75
C GLY A 290 -11.10 -27.61 11.97
N VAL A 291 -11.20 -27.69 10.64
CA VAL A 291 -11.28 -26.49 9.79
C VAL A 291 -12.71 -25.96 9.88
N ALA A 292 -13.06 -25.36 11.02
CA ALA A 292 -14.24 -24.53 11.10
C ALA A 292 -14.22 -23.55 9.93
N ASN A 293 -15.35 -23.45 9.23
CA ASN A 293 -15.42 -22.67 8.00
C ASN A 293 -15.02 -21.21 8.29
N PRO A 294 -14.23 -20.57 7.41
CA PRO A 294 -13.98 -19.14 7.54
C PRO A 294 -15.30 -18.37 7.47
N ALA A 295 -15.38 -17.27 8.21
CA ALA A 295 -16.51 -16.35 8.19
C ALA A 295 -16.09 -15.02 7.56
N ASN A 296 -17.02 -14.35 6.86
CA ASN A 296 -16.77 -13.02 6.34
C ASN A 296 -16.60 -12.01 7.48
N LEU A 297 -15.61 -11.13 7.36
CA LEU A 297 -15.37 -10.05 8.34
C LEU A 297 -16.55 -9.07 8.38
N ASP A 298 -17.13 -8.74 7.23
CA ASP A 298 -18.41 -8.04 7.11
C ASP A 298 -19.51 -9.00 6.64
N VAL A 299 -20.51 -9.19 7.49
CA VAL A 299 -21.67 -10.04 7.18
C VAL A 299 -22.66 -9.38 6.22
N LEU A 300 -22.62 -8.05 6.06
CA LEU A 300 -23.61 -7.30 5.29
C LEU A 300 -23.23 -7.17 3.81
N THR A 301 -21.95 -6.87 3.52
CA THR A 301 -21.44 -6.66 2.16
C THR A 301 -20.04 -7.27 1.97
N PRO A 302 -19.89 -8.60 2.10
CA PRO A 302 -18.60 -9.29 2.28
C PRO A 302 -17.55 -9.09 1.17
N ASN A 303 -17.98 -8.70 -0.04
CA ASN A 303 -17.11 -8.56 -1.21
C ASN A 303 -16.99 -7.10 -1.69
N LYS A 304 -17.35 -6.13 -0.84
CA LYS A 304 -17.32 -4.72 -1.20
C LYS A 304 -16.64 -3.90 -0.12
N LEU A 305 -15.60 -3.17 -0.51
CA LEU A 305 -14.92 -2.25 0.40
C LEU A 305 -15.77 -0.97 0.50
N ASP A 306 -16.62 -0.90 1.51
CA ASP A 306 -17.46 0.25 1.78
C ASP A 306 -17.61 0.54 3.29
N ASN A 307 -18.47 1.50 3.63
CA ASN A 307 -18.65 1.91 5.01
C ASN A 307 -19.70 1.08 5.78
N ILE A 308 -20.25 0.02 5.18
CA ILE A 308 -21.26 -0.83 5.81
C ILE A 308 -20.66 -1.70 6.92
N TYR A 309 -19.35 -1.98 6.89
CA TYR A 309 -18.60 -2.49 8.05
C TYR A 309 -18.95 -1.75 9.35
N TYR A 310 -18.97 -0.41 9.33
CA TYR A 310 -19.29 0.39 10.51
C TYR A 310 -20.76 0.27 10.93
N LEU A 311 -21.67 0.05 9.97
CA LEU A 311 -23.07 -0.21 10.25
C LEU A 311 -23.25 -1.57 10.94
N ALA A 312 -22.47 -2.59 10.54
CA ALA A 312 -22.42 -3.87 11.23
C ALA A 312 -21.96 -3.69 12.69
N LEU A 313 -20.90 -2.91 12.96
CA LEU A 313 -20.46 -2.65 14.34
C LEU A 313 -21.54 -1.99 15.20
N LYS A 314 -22.23 -0.99 14.64
CA LYS A 314 -23.33 -0.29 15.32
C LYS A 314 -24.51 -1.22 15.62
N SER A 315 -24.68 -2.24 14.78
CA SER A 315 -25.71 -3.27 14.92
C SER A 315 -25.23 -4.48 15.73
N GLN A 316 -24.07 -4.38 16.41
CA GLN A 316 -23.48 -5.44 17.23
C GLN A 316 -23.05 -6.69 16.43
N LYS A 317 -22.71 -6.51 15.15
CA LYS A 317 -22.34 -7.57 14.20
C LYS A 317 -20.88 -7.55 13.78
N GLY A 318 -19.98 -6.88 14.52
CA GLY A 318 -18.56 -6.81 14.15
C GLY A 318 -17.77 -8.05 14.56
N LEU A 319 -17.37 -8.92 13.61
CA LEU A 319 -16.89 -10.29 13.86
C LEU A 319 -15.80 -10.41 14.95
N LEU A 320 -14.77 -9.58 14.93
CA LEU A 320 -13.66 -9.67 15.88
C LEU A 320 -13.92 -8.86 17.16
N ILE A 321 -13.21 -9.20 18.24
CA ILE A 321 -13.23 -8.39 19.47
C ILE A 321 -12.66 -6.99 19.18
N SER A 322 -11.57 -6.93 18.42
CA SER A 322 -10.94 -5.71 17.93
C SER A 322 -11.86 -4.84 17.05
N ASP A 323 -12.88 -5.42 16.42
CA ASP A 323 -13.90 -4.69 15.68
C ASP A 323 -14.98 -4.14 16.61
N GLN A 324 -15.61 -5.02 17.38
CA GLN A 324 -16.77 -4.64 18.18
C GLN A 324 -16.39 -3.67 19.32
N THR A 325 -15.14 -3.71 19.78
CA THR A 325 -14.62 -2.77 20.79
C THR A 325 -14.63 -1.31 20.30
N LEU A 326 -14.56 -1.07 18.98
CA LEU A 326 -14.58 0.28 18.42
C LEU A 326 -15.88 1.02 18.75
N MET A 327 -17.00 0.29 18.87
CA MET A 327 -18.28 0.83 19.33
C MET A 327 -18.43 0.88 20.84
N ALA A 328 -17.68 0.07 21.60
CA ALA A 328 -17.73 0.05 23.06
C ALA A 328 -16.94 1.21 23.71
N HIS A 329 -15.91 1.73 23.04
CA HIS A 329 -15.08 2.81 23.57
C HIS A 329 -15.58 4.21 23.13
N PRO A 330 -15.78 5.19 24.04
CA PRO A 330 -16.48 6.44 23.73
C PRO A 330 -15.85 7.29 22.61
N THR A 331 -14.51 7.30 22.52
CA THR A 331 -13.80 8.07 21.50
C THR A 331 -13.96 7.46 20.12
N THR A 332 -13.75 6.15 19.99
CA THR A 332 -13.83 5.43 18.72
C THR A 332 -15.27 5.30 18.26
N ALA A 333 -16.24 5.18 19.18
CA ALA A 333 -17.66 5.11 18.83
C ALA A 333 -18.14 6.38 18.09
N LYS A 334 -17.58 7.56 18.41
CA LYS A 334 -17.87 8.80 17.67
C LYS A 334 -17.34 8.73 16.23
N MET A 335 -16.14 8.20 16.04
CA MET A 335 -15.51 8.01 14.73
C MET A 335 -16.26 6.97 13.88
N VAL A 336 -16.66 5.85 14.49
CA VAL A 336 -17.50 4.82 13.85
C VAL A 336 -18.83 5.42 13.39
N ASN A 337 -19.56 6.13 14.28
CA ASN A 337 -20.82 6.77 13.90
C ASN A 337 -20.66 7.81 12.78
N TYR A 338 -19.52 8.50 12.73
CA TYR A 338 -19.21 9.42 11.64
C TYR A 338 -19.01 8.67 10.32
N ASN A 339 -18.24 7.57 10.32
CA ASN A 339 -18.00 6.75 9.14
C ASN A 339 -19.30 6.05 8.64
N VAL A 340 -20.21 5.65 9.54
CA VAL A 340 -21.56 5.18 9.16
C VAL A 340 -22.32 6.24 8.38
N ARG A 341 -22.31 7.50 8.86
CA ARG A 341 -23.11 8.58 8.29
C ARG A 341 -22.55 9.13 6.98
N TYR A 342 -21.22 9.10 6.82
CA TYR A 342 -20.53 9.79 5.74
C TYR A 342 -19.59 8.86 4.96
N GLY A 343 -20.15 7.90 4.22
CA GLY A 343 -19.38 6.90 3.48
C GLY A 343 -18.37 7.49 2.48
N SER A 344 -18.72 8.55 1.76
CA SER A 344 -17.79 9.22 0.82
C SER A 344 -16.63 9.91 1.54
N ILE A 345 -16.83 10.38 2.78
CA ILE A 345 -15.77 10.95 3.59
C ILE A 345 -14.90 9.84 4.17
N TRP A 346 -15.49 8.73 4.63
CA TRP A 346 -14.73 7.55 5.05
C TRP A 346 -13.81 7.07 3.93
N ALA A 347 -14.29 6.94 2.68
CA ALA A 347 -13.46 6.48 1.56
C ALA A 347 -12.26 7.40 1.31
N LYS A 348 -12.43 8.72 1.44
CA LYS A 348 -11.32 9.69 1.34
C LYS A 348 -10.34 9.56 2.51
N LYS A 349 -10.85 9.35 3.72
CA LYS A 349 -10.00 9.08 4.90
C LYS A 349 -9.23 7.77 4.74
N TYR A 350 -9.86 6.72 4.23
CA TYR A 350 -9.24 5.43 3.96
C TYR A 350 -8.08 5.58 2.97
N ALA A 351 -8.32 6.25 1.84
CA ALA A 351 -7.27 6.61 0.89
C ALA A 351 -6.10 7.36 1.55
N ALA A 352 -6.38 8.40 2.34
CA ALA A 352 -5.35 9.17 3.04
C ALA A 352 -4.57 8.34 4.07
N ALA A 353 -5.26 7.47 4.81
CA ALA A 353 -4.64 6.59 5.81
C ALA A 353 -3.79 5.49 5.16
N MET A 354 -4.20 4.94 4.01
CA MET A 354 -3.39 4.00 3.22
C MET A 354 -2.13 4.67 2.68
N ILE A 355 -2.22 5.93 2.21
CA ILE A 355 -1.04 6.70 1.80
C ILE A 355 -0.09 6.87 3.00
N HIS A 356 -0.59 7.30 4.16
CA HIS A 356 0.25 7.49 5.34
C HIS A 356 0.88 6.17 5.81
N MET A 357 0.10 5.09 5.86
CA MET A 357 0.60 3.74 6.17
C MET A 357 1.72 3.32 5.22
N GLY A 358 1.57 3.60 3.92
CA GLY A 358 2.59 3.33 2.91
C GLY A 358 3.91 4.10 3.11
N THR A 359 3.99 5.07 4.02
CA THR A 359 5.21 5.82 4.32
C THR A 359 5.94 5.37 5.58
N LEU A 360 5.42 4.36 6.27
CA LEU A 360 5.98 3.87 7.53
C LEU A 360 7.35 3.23 7.31
N ASP A 361 8.37 3.80 7.96
CA ASP A 361 9.75 3.30 8.07
C ASP A 361 10.38 2.79 6.75
N VAL A 362 10.01 3.41 5.62
CA VAL A 362 10.43 2.97 4.28
C VAL A 362 11.94 3.06 4.06
N LEU A 363 12.50 2.08 3.36
CA LEU A 363 13.88 2.12 2.87
C LEU A 363 13.95 2.88 1.54
N THR A 364 14.91 3.79 1.39
CA THR A 364 15.10 4.62 0.18
C THR A 364 16.57 4.78 -0.18
N GLY A 365 16.84 5.26 -1.40
CA GLY A 365 18.19 5.54 -1.88
C GLY A 365 19.06 4.29 -1.97
N ARG A 366 20.08 4.19 -1.12
CA ARG A 366 20.99 3.02 -1.06
C ARG A 366 20.68 2.03 0.07
N LYS A 367 19.64 2.28 0.87
CA LYS A 367 19.23 1.39 1.95
C LYS A 367 18.37 0.26 1.37
N GLY A 368 18.67 -1.00 1.69
CA GLY A 368 17.98 -2.15 1.08
C GLY A 368 18.43 -2.47 -0.34
N GLU A 369 17.60 -3.21 -1.09
CA GLU A 369 17.83 -3.61 -2.48
C GLU A 369 16.59 -3.48 -3.36
N ILE A 370 16.76 -3.77 -4.65
CA ILE A 370 15.66 -4.14 -5.53
C ILE A 370 15.79 -5.65 -5.72
N ARG A 371 14.98 -6.43 -5.03
CA ARG A 371 15.05 -7.89 -5.13
C ARG A 371 14.58 -8.33 -6.51
N MET A 372 15.25 -9.29 -7.13
CA MET A 372 14.82 -9.87 -8.41
C MET A 372 13.71 -10.92 -8.21
N ASN A 373 13.71 -11.56 -7.03
CA ASN A 373 12.69 -12.50 -6.60
C ASN A 373 12.19 -12.06 -5.21
N CYS A 374 10.88 -11.88 -5.05
CA CYS A 374 10.31 -11.36 -3.81
C CYS A 374 10.38 -12.30 -2.61
N HIS A 375 10.84 -13.54 -2.77
CA HIS A 375 11.00 -14.50 -1.66
C HIS A 375 12.42 -14.54 -1.09
N PHE A 376 13.42 -14.01 -1.80
CA PHE A 376 14.83 -14.16 -1.41
C PHE A 376 15.59 -12.85 -1.55
N VAL A 377 16.53 -12.61 -0.64
CA VAL A 377 17.56 -11.57 -0.82
C VAL A 377 18.43 -11.90 -2.04
N ASN A 378 18.92 -10.86 -2.73
CA ASN A 378 19.72 -11.01 -3.96
C ASN A 378 21.08 -11.68 -3.77
#